data_AF-A0A9W8UUV4-F1
#
_entry.id   AF-A0A9W8UUV4-F1
#
_cell.length_a   1.000
_cell.length_b   1.000
_cell.length_c   1.000
_cell.angle_alpha   90.00
_cell.angle_beta   90.00
_cell.angle_gamma   90.00
#
_symmetry.space_group_name_H-M   'P 1'
#
loop_
_entity.id
_entity.type
_entity.pdbx_description
1 polymer ?
#
loop_
_entity_poly.entity_id
_entity_poly.type
_entity_poly.pdbx_seq_one_letter_code
_entity_poly.pdbx_strand_id
1 'polypeptide(L)'
;MEHSNSNPVGSMAAAGSARIQIGNNSTINNTINNYSQDDDQKHLAALSLTDPRKDKSRMEQTKSDLLKEAYLWVLQNSEFRRWRETSENQPLFWIRGDFGKGKTMLLSGIINELQPSTRLKDPTRHTNPTSHTSLSYFFCQATNPGLNNATAVLRGLVYLLVDQHPNLLSHVRGKLPLDPGHWNSGVAIRAIFLEMLQDQSLQNVILIVGALY
;
A
#
# COMPACT_ATOMS: atom_id res chain seq x y z
N MET A 1 -41.90 15.69 -5.76
CA MET A 1 -41.22 15.87 -7.06
C MET A 1 -40.43 17.16 -6.96
N GLU A 2 -39.15 17.08 -6.59
CA GLU A 2 -38.26 18.25 -6.56
C GLU A 2 -37.59 18.39 -7.94
N HIS A 3 -37.78 19.54 -8.58
CA HIS A 3 -37.14 19.88 -9.83
C HIS A 3 -35.79 20.54 -9.56
N SER A 4 -34.69 19.86 -9.90
CA SER A 4 -33.37 20.49 -9.99
C SER A 4 -33.30 21.34 -11.25
N ASN A 5 -33.31 22.67 -11.09
CA ASN A 5 -33.03 23.61 -12.18
C ASN A 5 -31.51 23.62 -12.47
N SER A 6 -31.10 23.04 -13.58
CA SER A 6 -29.81 23.35 -14.22
C SER A 6 -30.05 24.40 -15.30
N ASN A 7 -29.43 25.57 -15.15
CA ASN A 7 -29.40 26.57 -16.22
C ASN A 7 -28.37 26.13 -17.27
N PRO A 8 -28.73 26.07 -18.57
CA PRO A 8 -27.73 25.84 -19.61
C PRO A 8 -26.84 27.08 -19.73
N VAL A 9 -25.53 26.89 -19.63
CA VAL A 9 -24.55 27.95 -19.92
C VAL A 9 -24.44 28.05 -21.44
N GLY A 10 -24.84 29.20 -21.98
CA GLY A 10 -24.75 29.51 -23.41
C GLY A 10 -23.29 29.65 -23.89
N SER A 11 -23.09 29.40 -25.18
CA SER A 11 -21.78 29.48 -25.86
C SER A 11 -21.12 30.86 -25.73
N MET A 12 -19.85 30.90 -25.36
CA MET A 12 -18.99 32.09 -25.39
C MET A 12 -17.81 31.88 -26.34
N ALA A 13 -17.56 32.84 -27.23
CA ALA A 13 -16.37 32.88 -28.08
C ALA A 13 -15.40 33.98 -27.58
N ALA A 14 -14.12 33.65 -27.49
CA ALA A 14 -13.05 34.61 -27.17
C ALA A 14 -12.26 34.90 -28.47
N ALA A 15 -11.97 36.17 -28.74
CA ALA A 15 -11.14 36.59 -29.88
C ALA A 15 -9.95 37.43 -29.39
N GLY A 16 -8.79 37.27 -30.05
CA GLY A 16 -7.53 37.89 -29.66
C GLY A 16 -6.82 37.15 -28.52
N SER A 17 -5.96 37.85 -27.77
CA SER A 17 -5.15 37.29 -26.66
C SER A 17 -5.95 37.01 -25.37
N ALA A 18 -7.25 36.73 -25.48
CA ALA A 18 -8.11 36.50 -24.33
C ALA A 18 -7.82 35.14 -23.68
N ARG A 19 -7.61 35.13 -22.36
CA ARG A 19 -7.52 33.92 -21.53
C ARG A 19 -8.79 33.79 -20.70
N ILE A 20 -9.52 32.69 -20.85
CA ILE A 20 -10.70 32.37 -20.05
C ILE A 20 -10.33 31.22 -19.10
N GLN A 21 -10.53 31.44 -17.81
CA GLN A 21 -10.43 30.40 -16.79
C GLN A 21 -11.80 30.26 -16.11
N ILE A 22 -12.40 29.08 -16.22
CA ILE A 22 -13.65 28.72 -15.53
C ILE A 22 -13.26 27.73 -14.44
N GLY A 23 -13.21 28.21 -13.20
CA GLY A 23 -13.03 27.38 -12.02
C GLY A 23 -14.20 27.62 -11.07
N ASN A 24 -14.86 26.56 -10.62
CA ASN A 24 -15.81 26.66 -9.51
C ASN A 24 -15.03 27.09 -8.26
N ASN A 25 -15.31 28.28 -7.75
CA ASN A 25 -14.72 28.77 -6.51
C ASN A 25 -15.46 28.15 -5.33
N SER A 26 -15.05 26.95 -4.92
CA SER A 26 -15.36 26.45 -3.59
C SER A 26 -14.45 27.16 -2.60
N THR A 27 -15.03 28.05 -1.80
CA THR A 27 -14.41 28.83 -0.73
C THR A 27 -13.28 28.07 -0.03
N ILE A 28 -12.05 28.59 -0.14
CA ILE A 28 -10.90 28.12 0.63
C ILE A 28 -11.09 28.61 2.07
N ASN A 29 -11.80 27.83 2.88
CA ASN A 29 -11.75 27.99 4.33
C ASN A 29 -10.44 27.35 4.81
N ASN A 30 -9.55 28.21 5.31
CA ASN A 30 -8.29 27.82 5.95
C ASN A 30 -8.61 27.21 7.33
N THR A 31 -9.15 25.99 7.32
CA THR A 31 -9.39 25.21 8.53
C THR A 31 -8.09 24.50 8.87
N ILE A 32 -7.47 24.89 9.99
CA ILE A 32 -6.50 24.04 10.67
C ILE A 32 -7.28 22.79 11.08
N ASN A 33 -7.21 21.75 10.24
CA ASN A 33 -7.97 20.52 10.41
C ASN A 33 -7.45 19.78 11.64
N ASN A 34 -8.11 19.99 12.78
CA ASN A 34 -8.02 19.09 13.92
C ASN A 34 -8.71 17.78 13.53
N TYR A 35 -7.98 16.88 12.86
CA TYR A 35 -8.45 15.55 12.50
C TYR A 35 -8.88 14.80 13.76
N SER A 36 -10.12 14.33 13.78
CA SER A 36 -10.62 13.49 14.87
C SER A 36 -10.10 12.05 14.71
N GLN A 37 -10.00 11.28 15.81
CA GLN A 37 -9.65 9.84 15.74
C GLN A 37 -10.61 9.05 14.84
N ASP A 38 -11.87 9.48 14.71
CA ASP A 38 -12.87 8.86 13.83
C ASP A 38 -12.51 9.07 12.34
N ASP A 39 -11.93 10.21 11.99
CA ASP A 39 -11.51 10.48 10.62
C ASP A 39 -10.23 9.70 10.27
N ASP A 40 -9.30 9.57 11.21
CA ASP A 40 -8.10 8.74 11.02
C ASP A 40 -8.47 7.28 10.71
N GLN A 41 -9.46 6.73 11.42
CA GLN A 41 -9.95 5.38 11.19
C GLN A 41 -10.60 5.24 9.81
N LYS A 42 -11.33 6.25 9.32
CA LYS A 42 -11.91 6.27 7.97
C LYS A 42 -10.82 6.28 6.89
N HIS A 43 -9.77 7.07 7.07
CA HIS A 43 -8.65 7.11 6.12
C HIS A 43 -7.89 5.77 6.11
N LEU A 44 -7.66 5.16 7.27
CA LEU A 44 -7.08 3.82 7.38
C LEU A 44 -7.96 2.75 6.72
N ALA A 45 -9.27 2.81 6.89
CA ALA A 45 -10.21 1.90 6.23
C ALA A 45 -10.23 2.09 4.71
N ALA A 46 -10.10 3.33 4.22
CA ALA A 46 -10.04 3.63 2.79
C ALA A 46 -8.73 3.15 2.12
N LEU A 47 -7.67 2.98 2.92
CA LEU A 47 -6.37 2.54 2.42
C LEU A 47 -6.32 1.07 2.02
N SER A 48 -7.18 0.19 2.51
CA SER A 48 -7.12 -1.21 2.09
C SER A 48 -8.47 -1.91 2.17
N LEU A 49 -8.82 -2.62 1.09
CA LEU A 49 -10.02 -3.46 1.04
C LEU A 49 -9.92 -4.67 1.97
N THR A 50 -8.70 -5.13 2.20
CA THR A 50 -8.38 -6.26 3.08
C THR A 50 -7.15 -5.93 3.92
N ASP A 51 -7.03 -6.51 5.12
CA ASP A 51 -5.76 -6.44 5.86
C ASP A 51 -4.80 -7.48 5.25
N PRO A 52 -3.64 -7.09 4.68
CA PRO A 52 -2.71 -8.05 4.07
C PRO A 52 -2.26 -9.15 5.04
N ARG A 53 -2.23 -8.88 6.34
CA ARG A 53 -1.92 -9.89 7.38
C ARG A 53 -2.98 -10.98 7.44
N LYS A 54 -4.25 -10.60 7.34
CA LYS A 54 -5.37 -11.57 7.31
C LYS A 54 -5.36 -12.38 6.03
N ASP A 55 -5.03 -11.75 4.89
CA ASP A 55 -4.85 -12.47 3.64
C ASP A 55 -3.74 -13.51 3.75
N LYS A 56 -2.59 -13.14 4.34
CA LYS A 56 -1.51 -14.09 4.65
C LYS A 56 -1.99 -15.24 5.53
N SER A 57 -2.61 -14.96 6.68
CA SER A 57 -3.06 -15.99 7.62
C SER A 57 -4.08 -16.96 6.99
N ARG A 58 -5.03 -16.46 6.21
CA ARG A 58 -6.02 -17.30 5.50
C ARG A 58 -5.34 -18.27 4.53
N MET A 59 -4.27 -17.86 3.87
CA MET A 59 -3.53 -18.73 2.95
C MET A 59 -2.74 -19.81 3.67
N GLU A 60 -2.09 -19.45 4.78
CA GLU A 60 -1.34 -20.40 5.60
C GLU A 60 -2.26 -21.48 6.19
N GLN A 61 -3.45 -21.09 6.66
CA GLN A 61 -4.46 -22.02 7.18
C GLN A 61 -5.02 -22.99 6.12
N THR A 62 -5.20 -22.51 4.88
CA THR A 62 -5.74 -23.32 3.79
C THR A 62 -4.73 -24.35 3.28
N LYS A 63 -3.45 -24.16 3.59
CA LYS A 63 -2.33 -24.98 3.08
C LYS A 63 -1.45 -25.42 4.25
N SER A 64 -2.10 -25.97 5.28
CA SER A 64 -1.65 -26.19 6.67
C SER A 64 -0.25 -26.78 6.84
N ASP A 65 0.29 -27.44 5.82
CA ASP A 65 1.64 -28.01 5.86
C ASP A 65 2.60 -27.04 5.16
N LEU A 66 2.84 -25.90 5.82
CA LEU A 66 4.02 -25.08 5.59
C LEU A 66 5.26 -25.93 5.89
N LEU A 67 5.72 -26.70 4.91
CA LEU A 67 7.06 -27.31 4.95
C LEU A 67 8.04 -26.13 5.03
N LYS A 68 8.61 -25.90 6.21
CA LYS A 68 9.66 -24.92 6.45
C LYS A 68 10.77 -25.07 5.41
N GLU A 69 11.01 -26.32 5.03
CA GLU A 69 11.90 -26.80 3.98
C GLU A 69 11.65 -26.14 2.62
N ALA A 70 10.41 -25.77 2.29
CA ALA A 70 10.04 -25.18 1.00
C ALA A 70 10.65 -23.78 0.77
N TYR A 71 11.06 -23.08 1.84
CA TYR A 71 11.67 -21.74 1.75
C TYR A 71 13.08 -21.63 2.33
N LEU A 72 13.54 -22.62 3.12
CA LEU A 72 14.90 -22.60 3.69
C LEU A 72 16.00 -22.44 2.63
N TRP A 73 15.82 -23.04 1.45
CA TRP A 73 16.79 -22.95 0.36
C TRP A 73 17.00 -21.50 -0.10
N VAL A 74 15.96 -20.65 -0.08
CA VAL A 74 16.09 -19.22 -0.43
C VAL A 74 16.90 -18.48 0.62
N LEU A 75 16.72 -18.78 1.91
CA LEU A 75 17.49 -18.14 2.99
C LEU A 75 18.99 -18.48 2.92
N GLN A 76 19.32 -19.63 2.32
CA GLN A 76 20.70 -20.07 2.10
C GLN A 76 21.28 -19.57 0.77
N ASN A 77 20.45 -19.03 -0.13
CA ASN A 77 20.87 -18.54 -1.43
C ASN A 77 21.72 -17.27 -1.28
N SER A 78 22.89 -17.24 -1.94
CA SER A 78 23.82 -16.11 -1.87
C SER A 78 23.26 -14.82 -2.44
N GLU A 79 22.45 -14.90 -3.49
CA GLU A 79 21.80 -13.72 -4.09
C GLU A 79 20.75 -13.13 -3.15
N PHE A 80 19.97 -13.99 -2.46
CA PHE A 80 19.00 -13.53 -1.47
C PHE A 80 19.68 -12.87 -0.28
N ARG A 81 20.77 -13.45 0.24
CA ARG A 81 21.55 -12.84 1.34
C ARG A 81 22.16 -11.51 0.93
N ARG A 82 22.77 -11.45 -0.26
CA ARG A 82 23.32 -10.21 -0.81
C ARG A 82 22.25 -9.13 -0.92
N TRP A 83 21.08 -9.46 -1.46
CA TRP A 83 19.94 -8.54 -1.54
C TRP A 83 19.49 -8.06 -0.16
N ARG A 84 19.41 -8.96 0.83
CA ARG A 84 19.00 -8.61 2.19
C ARG A 84 20.01 -7.70 2.91
N GLU A 85 21.29 -7.92 2.69
CA GLU A 85 22.38 -7.24 3.40
C GLU A 85 22.85 -5.95 2.70
N THR A 86 22.64 -5.84 1.38
CA THR A 86 23.16 -4.73 0.57
C THR A 86 22.01 -3.90 0.00
N SER A 87 21.65 -2.81 0.68
CA SER A 87 20.56 -1.91 0.26
C SER A 87 20.90 -1.04 -0.94
N GLU A 88 22.18 -0.81 -1.26
CA GLU A 88 22.60 0.24 -2.19
C GLU A 88 22.75 -0.22 -3.66
N ASN A 89 23.09 -1.49 -3.91
CA ASN A 89 23.49 -1.93 -5.27
C ASN A 89 22.46 -2.81 -6.00
N GLN A 90 21.49 -3.40 -5.29
CA GLN A 90 20.48 -4.27 -5.90
C GLN A 90 19.16 -4.19 -5.12
N PRO A 91 18.34 -3.15 -5.31
CA PRO A 91 17.14 -2.93 -4.50
C PRO A 91 16.01 -3.93 -4.80
N LEU A 92 16.14 -4.73 -5.87
CA LEU A 92 15.06 -5.58 -6.38
C LEU A 92 15.51 -7.04 -6.53
N PHE A 93 14.75 -7.95 -5.93
CA PHE A 93 14.95 -9.39 -6.01
C PHE A 93 13.70 -10.08 -6.56
N TRP A 94 13.86 -10.83 -7.65
CA TRP A 94 12.76 -11.52 -8.33
C TRP A 94 12.82 -13.02 -8.07
N ILE A 95 11.76 -13.56 -7.48
CA ILE A 95 11.54 -15.00 -7.39
C ILE A 95 10.57 -15.39 -8.51
N ARG A 96 11.09 -16.10 -9.52
CA ARG A 96 10.30 -16.66 -10.62
C ARG A 96 10.19 -18.17 -10.46
N GLY A 97 9.07 -18.72 -10.92
CA GLY A 97 8.84 -20.16 -10.90
C GLY A 97 7.51 -20.48 -11.57
N ASP A 98 7.29 -21.74 -11.89
CA ASP A 98 6.09 -22.16 -12.62
C ASP A 98 4.83 -22.05 -11.76
N PHE A 99 3.68 -22.01 -12.43
CA PHE A 99 2.38 -22.09 -11.77
C PHE A 99 2.31 -23.31 -10.85
N GLY A 100 1.66 -23.16 -9.69
CA GLY A 100 1.49 -24.26 -8.73
C GLY A 100 2.74 -24.66 -7.92
N LYS A 101 3.92 -24.09 -8.16
CA LYS A 101 5.17 -24.44 -7.45
C LYS A 101 5.32 -23.84 -6.03
N GLY A 102 4.22 -23.41 -5.42
CA GLY A 102 4.25 -22.89 -4.05
C GLY A 102 4.92 -21.53 -3.86
N LYS A 103 5.06 -20.68 -4.89
CA LYS A 103 5.67 -19.33 -4.78
C LYS A 103 5.04 -18.46 -3.69
N THR A 104 3.72 -18.50 -3.57
CA THR A 104 3.00 -17.82 -2.47
C THR A 104 3.45 -18.33 -1.12
N MET A 105 3.61 -19.64 -0.97
CA MET A 105 4.04 -20.26 0.28
C MET A 105 5.47 -19.86 0.62
N LEU A 106 6.33 -19.84 -0.40
CA LEU A 106 7.70 -19.37 -0.32
C LEU A 106 7.75 -17.91 0.18
N LEU A 107 6.97 -17.01 -0.42
CA LEU A 107 6.87 -15.61 0.01
C LEU A 107 6.34 -15.49 1.44
N SER A 108 5.35 -16.30 1.83
CA SER A 108 4.84 -16.32 3.21
C SER A 108 5.93 -16.72 4.22
N GLY A 109 6.72 -17.74 3.89
CA GLY A 109 7.87 -18.16 4.70
C GLY A 109 8.94 -17.07 4.82
N ILE A 110 9.28 -16.42 3.71
CA ILE A 110 10.23 -15.29 3.72
C ILE A 110 9.71 -14.15 4.62
N ILE A 111 8.42 -13.80 4.53
CA ILE A 111 7.80 -12.80 5.41
C ILE A 111 7.95 -13.21 6.88
N ASN A 112 7.67 -14.47 7.23
CA ASN A 112 7.79 -14.99 8.59
C ASN A 112 9.22 -14.89 9.16
N GLU A 113 10.23 -15.02 8.31
CA GLU A 113 11.65 -14.94 8.71
C GLU A 113 12.16 -13.50 8.79
N LEU A 114 11.64 -12.60 7.95
CA LEU A 114 12.01 -11.18 7.99
C LEU A 114 11.31 -10.43 9.12
N GLN A 115 10.04 -10.78 9.40
CA GLN A 115 9.18 -10.05 10.33
C GLN A 115 9.80 -9.80 11.72
N PRO A 116 10.45 -10.78 12.39
CA PRO A 116 11.07 -10.56 13.71
C PRO A 116 12.16 -9.49 13.73
N SER A 117 12.82 -9.23 12.59
CA SER A 117 13.86 -8.20 12.47
C SER A 117 13.29 -6.83 12.07
N THR A 118 11.97 -6.68 11.98
CA THR A 118 11.28 -5.50 11.46
C THR A 118 10.31 -4.92 12.48
N ARG A 119 9.73 -3.75 12.17
CA ARG A 119 8.67 -3.10 12.97
C ARG A 119 7.29 -3.76 12.82
N LEU A 120 7.12 -4.66 11.86
CA LEU A 120 5.82 -5.24 11.58
C LEU A 120 5.37 -6.14 12.73
N LYS A 121 4.23 -5.79 13.34
CA LYS A 121 3.68 -6.51 14.49
C LYS A 121 3.31 -7.95 14.14
N ASP A 122 3.83 -8.91 14.89
CA ASP A 122 3.38 -10.32 14.85
C ASP A 122 2.53 -10.60 16.10
N PRO A 123 1.27 -11.05 15.95
CA PRO A 123 0.45 -11.47 17.10
C PRO A 123 1.05 -12.66 17.88
N THR A 124 1.95 -13.42 17.26
CA THR A 124 2.47 -14.70 17.77
C THR A 124 3.95 -14.66 18.15
N ARG A 125 4.66 -13.56 17.88
CA ARG A 125 6.10 -13.43 18.13
C ARG A 125 6.46 -12.06 18.72
N HIS A 126 7.55 -12.03 19.48
CA HIS A 126 8.10 -10.77 19.99
C HIS A 126 8.61 -9.93 18.81
N THR A 127 8.10 -8.73 18.66
CA THR A 127 8.59 -7.76 17.68
C THR A 127 9.79 -7.04 18.27
N ASN A 128 10.69 -6.56 17.41
CA ASN A 128 11.79 -5.72 17.86
C ASN A 128 11.39 -4.24 17.76
N PRO A 129 10.95 -3.58 18.86
CA PRO A 129 10.50 -2.19 18.83
C PRO A 129 11.61 -1.20 18.48
N THR A 130 12.89 -1.61 18.58
CA THR A 130 14.03 -0.78 18.20
C THR A 130 14.49 -1.00 16.76
N SER A 131 13.85 -1.90 16.00
CA SER A 131 14.20 -2.09 14.59
C SER A 131 13.96 -0.80 13.79
N HIS A 132 14.86 -0.49 12.89
CA HIS A 132 14.74 0.62 11.95
C HIS A 132 14.19 0.18 10.59
N THR A 133 13.79 -1.09 10.46
CA THR A 133 13.31 -1.69 9.22
C THR A 133 11.80 -1.87 9.26
N SER A 134 11.11 -1.31 8.27
CA SER A 134 9.69 -1.57 8.00
C SER A 134 9.52 -2.69 6.99
N LEU A 135 8.54 -3.55 7.22
CA LEU A 135 8.17 -4.61 6.28
C LEU A 135 6.74 -4.39 5.82
N SER A 136 6.54 -4.23 4.52
CA SER A 136 5.23 -4.08 3.92
C SER A 136 5.06 -5.07 2.77
N TYR A 137 3.91 -5.71 2.70
CA TYR A 137 3.63 -6.72 1.68
C TYR A 137 2.20 -6.71 1.19
N PHE A 138 2.01 -7.23 -0.02
CA PHE A 138 0.70 -7.39 -0.63
C PHE A 138 0.64 -8.66 -1.45
N PHE A 139 -0.52 -9.31 -1.49
CA PHE A 139 -0.78 -10.49 -2.28
C PHE A 139 -1.87 -10.21 -3.31
N CYS A 140 -1.49 -10.11 -4.59
CA CYS A 140 -2.44 -9.94 -5.68
C CYS A 140 -3.33 -11.17 -5.81
N GLN A 141 -4.64 -11.02 -5.96
CA GLN A 141 -5.56 -12.14 -6.16
C GLN A 141 -6.07 -12.16 -7.60
N ALA A 142 -5.57 -13.07 -8.44
CA ALA A 142 -5.88 -13.11 -9.86
C ALA A 142 -7.39 -13.13 -10.16
N THR A 143 -8.17 -13.78 -9.28
CA THR A 143 -9.63 -13.93 -9.39
C THR A 143 -10.42 -12.73 -8.87
N ASN A 144 -9.78 -11.77 -8.21
CA ASN A 144 -10.43 -10.58 -7.66
C ASN A 144 -9.88 -9.30 -8.32
N PRO A 145 -10.63 -8.67 -9.25
CA PRO A 145 -10.20 -7.44 -9.93
C PRO A 145 -9.86 -6.29 -8.98
N GLY A 146 -10.51 -6.22 -7.81
CA GLY A 146 -10.25 -5.23 -6.77
C GLY A 146 -8.91 -5.42 -6.07
N LEU A 147 -8.31 -6.61 -6.15
CA LEU A 147 -7.03 -6.98 -5.53
C LEU A 147 -5.96 -7.39 -6.56
N ASN A 148 -6.22 -7.20 -7.85
CA ASN A 148 -5.29 -7.52 -8.94
C ASN A 148 -4.96 -6.29 -9.80
N ASN A 149 -4.72 -5.16 -9.15
CA ASN A 149 -4.37 -3.91 -9.83
C ASN A 149 -3.35 -3.11 -9.01
N ALA A 150 -2.61 -2.22 -9.70
CA ALA A 150 -1.55 -1.42 -9.08
C ALA A 150 -2.06 -0.54 -7.93
N THR A 151 -3.27 0.01 -8.05
CA THR A 151 -3.87 0.85 -7.00
C THR A 151 -4.06 0.04 -5.71
N ALA A 152 -4.57 -1.19 -5.81
CA ALA A 152 -4.78 -2.08 -4.67
C ALA A 152 -3.45 -2.49 -4.01
N VAL A 153 -2.42 -2.78 -4.82
CA VAL A 153 -1.07 -3.08 -4.33
C VAL A 153 -0.53 -1.91 -3.51
N LEU A 154 -0.52 -0.70 -4.09
CA LEU A 154 0.00 0.50 -3.41
C LEU A 154 -0.77 0.81 -2.13
N ARG A 155 -2.10 0.68 -2.18
CA ARG A 155 -3.00 0.83 -1.03
C ARG A 155 -2.64 -0.10 0.13
N GLY A 156 -2.54 -1.40 -0.13
CA GLY A 156 -2.16 -2.37 0.89
C GLY A 156 -0.74 -2.14 1.42
N LEU A 157 0.19 -1.72 0.56
CA LEU A 157 1.55 -1.40 0.99
C LEU A 157 1.59 -0.16 1.90
N VAL A 158 0.87 0.90 1.55
CA VAL A 158 0.74 2.12 2.36
C VAL A 158 0.08 1.79 3.69
N TYR A 159 -0.98 0.99 3.69
CA TYR A 159 -1.69 0.58 4.91
C TYR A 159 -0.74 -0.03 5.95
N LEU A 160 0.09 -0.99 5.56
CA LEU A 160 1.04 -1.62 6.49
C LEU A 160 2.16 -0.67 6.94
N LEU A 161 2.59 0.28 6.11
CA LEU A 161 3.57 1.27 6.51
C LEU A 161 2.99 2.23 7.57
N VAL A 162 1.74 2.67 7.41
CA VAL A 162 1.07 3.53 8.38
C VAL A 162 0.80 2.79 9.69
N ASP A 163 0.44 1.49 9.65
CA ASP A 163 0.27 0.66 10.85
C ASP A 163 1.56 0.57 11.69
N GLN A 164 2.72 0.54 11.02
CA GLN A 164 4.05 0.53 11.65
C GLN A 164 4.51 1.93 12.10
N HIS A 165 4.11 2.98 11.38
CA HIS A 165 4.49 4.37 11.61
C HIS A 165 3.25 5.28 11.52
N PRO A 166 2.49 5.43 12.62
CA PRO A 166 1.24 6.20 12.60
C PRO A 166 1.40 7.67 12.16
N ASN A 167 2.60 8.25 12.30
CA ASN A 167 2.91 9.59 11.80
C ASN A 167 2.77 9.72 10.28
N LEU A 168 2.94 8.63 9.53
CA LEU A 168 2.79 8.63 8.07
C LEU A 168 1.35 8.83 7.62
N LEU A 169 0.37 8.69 8.52
CA LEU A 169 -1.03 9.01 8.22
C LEU A 169 -1.20 10.47 7.79
N SER A 170 -0.30 11.37 8.22
CA SER A 170 -0.25 12.76 7.78
C SER A 170 -0.10 12.92 6.25
N HIS A 171 0.55 11.98 5.56
CA HIS A 171 0.66 11.98 4.10
C HIS A 171 -0.63 11.54 3.40
N VAL A 172 -1.47 10.77 4.09
CA VAL A 172 -2.72 10.22 3.55
C VAL A 172 -3.88 11.20 3.75
N ARG A 173 -3.89 11.89 4.90
CA ARG A 173 -4.92 12.84 5.31
C ARG A 173 -5.19 13.88 4.21
N GLY A 174 -6.45 13.93 3.75
CA GLY A 174 -6.91 14.92 2.76
C GLY A 174 -6.40 14.73 1.32
N LYS A 175 -5.51 13.77 1.05
CA LYS A 175 -4.97 13.50 -0.29
C LYS A 175 -5.61 12.29 -0.97
N LEU A 176 -6.13 11.34 -0.20
CA LEU A 176 -6.77 10.16 -0.74
C LEU A 176 -8.28 10.42 -0.96
N PRO A 177 -8.81 10.22 -2.19
CA PRO A 177 -10.25 10.14 -2.37
C PRO A 177 -10.78 8.98 -1.51
N LEU A 178 -11.78 9.24 -0.67
CA LEU A 178 -12.42 8.21 0.16
C LEU A 178 -13.03 7.09 -0.70
N ASP A 179 -13.33 7.36 -1.96
CA ASP A 179 -13.84 6.39 -2.93
C ASP A 179 -12.70 5.59 -3.57
N PRO A 180 -12.64 4.25 -3.34
CA PRO A 180 -11.66 3.39 -3.94
C PRO A 180 -11.68 3.37 -5.48
N GLY A 181 -12.84 3.61 -6.08
CA GLY A 181 -13.12 3.57 -7.52
C GLY A 181 -12.95 4.91 -8.24
N HIS A 182 -12.55 5.97 -7.52
CA HIS A 182 -12.32 7.27 -8.14
C HIS A 182 -11.20 7.21 -9.18
N TRP A 183 -11.44 7.77 -10.38
CA TRP A 183 -10.53 7.70 -11.53
C TRP A 183 -9.10 8.16 -11.22
N ASN A 184 -8.95 9.15 -10.33
CA ASN A 184 -7.67 9.71 -9.95
C ASN A 184 -6.99 8.99 -8.78
N SER A 185 -7.63 7.95 -8.22
CA SER A 185 -7.14 7.37 -6.97
C SER A 185 -5.80 6.65 -7.12
N GLY A 186 -5.54 6.05 -8.28
CA GLY A 186 -4.24 5.44 -8.59
C GLY A 186 -3.09 6.47 -8.61
N VAL A 187 -3.35 7.69 -9.10
CA VAL A 187 -2.36 8.77 -9.12
C VAL A 187 -2.12 9.30 -7.71
N ALA A 188 -3.19 9.53 -6.96
CA ALA A 188 -3.12 10.01 -5.58
C ALA A 188 -2.33 9.05 -4.69
N ILE A 189 -2.66 7.75 -4.70
CA ILE A 189 -1.97 6.78 -3.85
C ILE A 189 -0.51 6.59 -4.25
N ARG A 190 -0.18 6.69 -5.54
CA ARG A 190 1.22 6.66 -6.01
C ARG A 190 2.01 7.86 -5.47
N ALA A 191 1.44 9.06 -5.51
CA ALA A 191 2.08 10.25 -4.97
C ALA A 191 2.32 10.11 -3.46
N ILE A 192 1.29 9.72 -2.70
CA ILE A 192 1.36 9.48 -1.25
C ILE A 192 2.45 8.45 -0.93
N PHE A 193 2.48 7.32 -1.67
CA PHE A 193 3.47 6.29 -1.45
C PHE A 193 4.91 6.79 -1.65
N LEU A 194 5.15 7.57 -2.72
CA LEU A 194 6.47 8.14 -2.98
C LEU A 194 6.88 9.18 -1.92
N GLU A 195 5.95 10.03 -1.48
CA GLU A 195 6.20 10.99 -0.39
C GLU A 195 6.54 10.27 0.92
N MET A 196 5.81 9.21 1.27
CA MET A 196 6.09 8.40 2.46
C MET A 196 7.48 7.77 2.41
N LEU A 197 7.91 7.24 1.26
CA LEU A 197 9.24 6.64 1.10
C LEU A 197 10.40 7.65 1.24
N GLN A 198 10.11 8.95 1.17
CA GLN A 198 11.09 10.02 1.43
C GLN A 198 10.98 10.58 2.87
N ASP A 199 10.04 10.10 3.68
CA ASP A 199 9.87 10.54 5.07
C ASP A 199 11.02 10.02 5.94
N GLN A 200 11.59 10.91 6.76
CA GLN A 200 12.72 10.59 7.64
C GLN A 200 12.39 9.51 8.69
N SER A 201 11.11 9.26 8.98
CA SER A 201 10.70 8.16 9.86
C SER A 201 10.91 6.78 9.22
N LEU A 202 10.96 6.70 7.89
CA LEU A 202 11.27 5.47 7.14
C LEU A 202 12.76 5.42 6.83
N GLN A 203 13.51 4.63 7.61
CA GLN A 203 14.94 4.42 7.37
C GLN A 203 15.18 3.29 6.37
N ASN A 204 14.73 2.08 6.71
CA ASN A 204 14.85 0.91 5.83
C ASN A 204 13.46 0.36 5.54
N VAL A 205 13.14 0.11 4.27
CA VAL A 205 11.83 -0.40 3.87
C VAL A 205 12.01 -1.63 2.98
N ILE A 206 11.42 -2.75 3.40
CA ILE A 206 11.31 -3.97 2.61
C ILE A 206 9.89 -4.06 2.07
N LEU A 207 9.75 -4.13 0.75
CA LEU A 207 8.48 -4.27 0.06
C LEU A 207 8.40 -5.64 -0.60
N ILE A 208 7.33 -6.39 -0.35
CA ILE A 208 7.12 -7.73 -0.94
C ILE A 208 5.77 -7.77 -1.65
N VAL A 209 5.77 -8.04 -2.95
CA VAL A 209 4.53 -8.23 -3.72
C VAL A 209 4.49 -9.66 -4.24
N GLY A 210 3.49 -10.41 -3.77
CA GLY A 210 3.20 -11.76 -4.21
C GLY A 210 1.99 -11.81 -5.14
N ALA A 211 1.90 -12.87 -5.94
CA ALA A 211 0.71 -13.18 -6.73
C ALA A 211 0.06 -14.49 -6.22
N LEU A 212 -1.26 -14.45 -6.09
CA LEU A 212 -2.16 -15.56 -5.79
C LEU A 212 -2.94 -15.85 -7.06
N TYR A 213 -2.96 -17.12 -7.42
CA TYR A 213 -3.83 -17.65 -8.45
C TYR A 213 -4.97 -18.41 -7.82
#